data_AF-A0A925E4V0-F1
#
_entry.id   AF-A0A925E4V0-F1
#
_cell.length_a   1.000
_cell.length_b   1.000
_cell.length_c   1.000
_cell.angle_alpha   90.00
_cell.angle_beta   90.00
_cell.angle_gamma   90.00
#
_symmetry.space_group_name_H-M   'P 1'
#
loop_
_entity.id
_entity.type
_entity.pdbx_description
1 polymer ?
#
loop_
_entity_poly.entity_id
_entity_poly.type
_entity_poly.pdbx_seq_one_letter_code
_entity_poly.pdbx_strand_id
1 'polypeptide(L)'
;MVEEIKARLDIVNYIQQTVPLKKAGRTFKACCPFHNEKSPSFSVNPDTQSWRCFGACAEGGDIFAFAMKQNSWNFSEAIEALGAMAGVEVKKETPQQRQRSETLDKLRGL
;
A
#
# COMPACT_ATOMS: atom_id res chain seq x y z
N MET A 1 7.30 12.98 -2.94
CA MET A 1 7.59 11.53 -2.94
C MET A 1 6.34 10.70 -2.76
N VAL A 2 5.73 10.58 -1.56
CA VAL A 2 4.54 9.71 -1.35
C VAL A 2 3.39 10.08 -2.29
N GLU A 3 2.98 11.35 -2.31
CA GLU A 3 1.92 11.82 -3.22
C GLU A 3 2.28 11.66 -4.70
N GLU A 4 3.56 11.76 -5.05
CA GLU A 4 4.05 11.57 -6.42
C GLU A 4 3.96 10.10 -6.84
N ILE A 5 4.27 9.17 -5.94
CA ILE A 5 4.08 7.73 -6.16
C ILE A 5 2.60 7.44 -6.36
N LYS A 6 1.73 7.98 -5.48
CA LYS A 6 0.27 7.82 -5.59
C LYS A 6 -0.30 8.41 -6.88
N ALA A 7 0.26 9.51 -7.37
CA ALA A 7 -0.18 10.13 -8.62
C ALA A 7 0.21 9.32 -9.88
N ARG A 8 1.25 8.48 -9.78
CA ARG A 8 1.76 7.69 -10.92
C ARG A 8 1.24 6.25 -10.96
N LEU A 9 0.77 5.72 -9.83
CA LEU A 9 0.28 4.36 -9.73
C LEU A 9 -1.25 4.35 -9.57
N ASP A 10 -1.91 3.59 -10.43
CA ASP A 10 -3.34 3.32 -10.31
C ASP A 10 -3.59 2.09 -9.44
N ILE A 11 -4.46 2.24 -8.44
CA ILE A 11 -4.72 1.17 -7.46
C ILE A 11 -5.40 -0.06 -8.07
N VAL A 12 -6.26 0.11 -9.09
CA VAL A 12 -6.92 -1.01 -9.75
C VAL A 12 -5.87 -1.82 -10.51
N ASN A 13 -5.02 -1.14 -11.27
CA ASN A 13 -3.92 -1.75 -12.01
C ASN A 13 -2.91 -2.46 -11.11
N TYR A 14 -2.64 -1.93 -9.92
CA TYR A 14 -1.75 -2.59 -8.95
C TYR A 14 -2.40 -3.85 -8.35
N ILE A 15 -3.62 -3.73 -7.81
CA ILE A 15 -4.28 -4.83 -7.11
C ILE A 15 -4.66 -5.98 -8.07
N GLN A 16 -5.06 -5.66 -9.31
CA GLN A 16 -5.46 -6.67 -10.29
C GLN A 16 -4.33 -7.61 -10.73
N GLN A 17 -3.07 -7.28 -10.42
CA GLN A 17 -1.92 -8.16 -10.68
C GLN A 17 -2.00 -9.46 -9.87
N THR A 18 -2.65 -9.41 -8.71
CA THR A 18 -2.70 -10.53 -7.75
C THR A 18 -4.12 -10.91 -7.34
N VAL A 19 -5.10 -10.03 -7.55
CA VAL A 19 -6.50 -10.25 -7.16
C VAL A 19 -7.37 -10.20 -8.42
N PRO A 20 -8.20 -11.21 -8.71
CA PRO A 20 -9.03 -11.25 -9.91
C PRO A 20 -10.24 -10.30 -9.78
N LEU A 21 -9.98 -9.00 -9.94
CA LEU A 21 -10.98 -7.93 -9.84
C LEU A 21 -12.01 -8.02 -10.98
N LYS A 22 -13.29 -7.92 -10.63
CA LYS A 22 -14.41 -7.82 -11.59
C LYS A 22 -15.09 -6.47 -11.46
N LYS A 23 -15.34 -5.80 -12.59
CA LYS A 23 -16.04 -4.51 -12.60
C LYS A 23 -17.49 -4.66 -12.10
N ALA A 24 -17.91 -3.77 -11.20
CA ALA A 24 -19.24 -3.72 -10.62
C ALA A 24 -19.70 -2.24 -10.52
N GLY A 25 -20.31 -1.73 -11.59
CA GLY A 25 -20.65 -0.31 -11.69
C GLY A 25 -19.40 0.56 -11.78
N ARG A 26 -19.24 1.48 -10.82
CA ARG A 26 -18.07 2.38 -10.71
C ARG A 26 -16.89 1.75 -9.98
N THR A 27 -17.08 0.65 -9.26
CA THR A 27 -16.04 -0.01 -8.48
C THR A 27 -15.67 -1.36 -9.08
N PHE A 28 -14.64 -1.99 -8.52
CA PHE A 28 -14.23 -3.35 -8.80
C PHE A 28 -14.41 -4.21 -7.55
N LYS A 29 -14.77 -5.48 -7.71
CA LYS A 29 -15.02 -6.40 -6.60
C LYS A 29 -14.30 -7.73 -6.76
N ALA A 30 -13.96 -8.36 -5.63
CA ALA A 30 -13.43 -9.72 -5.53
C ALA A 30 -13.71 -10.31 -4.14
N CYS A 31 -13.35 -11.59 -3.93
CA CYS A 31 -13.17 -12.10 -2.56
C CYS A 31 -11.93 -11.45 -1.95
N CYS A 32 -11.97 -11.17 -0.64
CA CYS A 32 -10.84 -10.56 0.04
C CYS A 32 -9.60 -11.47 0.01
N PRO A 33 -8.41 -10.95 -0.32
CA PRO A 33 -7.18 -11.72 -0.24
C PRO A 33 -6.65 -11.86 1.21
N PHE A 34 -7.22 -11.11 2.16
CA PHE A 34 -6.71 -11.02 3.54
C PHE A 34 -7.52 -11.85 4.55
N HIS A 35 -8.67 -12.40 4.16
CA HIS A 35 -9.42 -13.36 4.96
C HIS A 35 -10.16 -14.35 4.05
N ASN A 36 -10.44 -15.54 4.58
CA ASN A 36 -11.11 -16.58 3.80
C ASN A 36 -12.63 -16.37 3.79
N GLU A 37 -13.22 -16.25 2.59
CA GLU A 37 -14.66 -16.09 2.41
C GLU A 37 -15.15 -16.63 1.06
N LYS A 38 -16.46 -16.91 0.97
CA LYS A 38 -17.10 -17.36 -0.28
C LYS A 38 -17.77 -16.24 -1.08
N SER A 39 -18.17 -15.17 -0.40
CA SER A 39 -18.90 -14.05 -1.00
C SER A 39 -17.94 -12.88 -1.24
N PRO A 40 -17.99 -12.21 -2.40
CA PRO A 40 -17.13 -11.05 -2.66
C PRO A 40 -17.40 -9.89 -1.69
N SER A 41 -16.48 -9.61 -0.77
CA SER A 41 -16.57 -8.46 0.14
C SER A 41 -15.54 -7.37 -0.13
N PHE A 42 -14.54 -7.65 -0.98
CA PHE A 42 -13.47 -6.72 -1.32
C PHE A 42 -13.92 -5.81 -2.45
N SER A 43 -13.75 -4.50 -2.28
CA SER A 43 -14.12 -3.46 -3.23
C SER A 43 -12.96 -2.50 -3.45
N VAL A 44 -12.67 -2.15 -4.70
CA VAL A 44 -11.68 -1.14 -5.09
C VAL A 44 -12.40 -0.02 -5.83
N ASN A 45 -12.19 1.22 -5.40
CA ASN A 45 -12.78 2.40 -5.99
C ASN A 45 -11.69 3.20 -6.74
N PRO A 46 -11.74 3.24 -8.09
CA PRO A 46 -10.78 3.98 -8.90
C PRO A 46 -10.86 5.49 -8.71
N ASP A 47 -12.06 6.03 -8.42
CA ASP A 47 -12.27 7.48 -8.29
C ASP A 47 -11.60 8.02 -7.03
N THR A 48 -11.56 7.23 -5.95
CA THR A 48 -10.94 7.60 -4.68
C THR A 48 -9.56 6.98 -4.47
N GLN A 49 -9.06 6.21 -5.44
CA GLN A 49 -7.80 5.46 -5.37
C GLN A 49 -7.65 4.68 -4.05
N SER A 50 -8.71 3.97 -3.67
CA SER A 50 -8.79 3.26 -2.39
C SER A 50 -9.48 1.91 -2.48
N TRP A 51 -9.25 1.05 -1.49
CA TRP A 51 -9.88 -0.25 -1.35
C TRP A 51 -10.50 -0.41 0.03
N ARG A 52 -11.51 -1.28 0.11
CA ARG A 52 -12.12 -1.70 1.37
C ARG A 52 -12.67 -3.11 1.27
N CYS A 53 -12.47 -3.86 2.34
CA CYS A 53 -13.15 -5.10 2.62
C CYS A 53 -14.37 -4.83 3.52
N PHE A 54 -15.56 -5.25 3.08
CA PHE A 54 -16.80 -5.16 3.85
C PHE A 54 -17.14 -6.47 4.60
N GLY A 55 -16.18 -7.40 4.65
CA GLY A 55 -16.27 -8.66 5.39
C GLY A 55 -15.70 -8.54 6.81
N ALA A 56 -15.32 -9.69 7.37
CA ALA A 56 -14.91 -9.80 8.77
C ALA A 56 -13.64 -9.02 9.12
N CYS A 57 -12.70 -8.82 8.18
CA CYS A 57 -11.48 -8.07 8.46
C CYS A 57 -11.69 -6.55 8.50
N ALA A 58 -12.74 -6.02 7.85
CA ALA A 58 -13.05 -4.59 7.76
C ALA A 58 -11.88 -3.68 7.30
N GLU A 59 -10.84 -4.26 6.69
CA GLU A 59 -9.63 -3.55 6.31
C GLU A 59 -9.86 -2.66 5.08
N GLY A 60 -9.01 -1.66 4.91
CA GLY A 60 -9.06 -0.76 3.77
C GLY A 60 -7.94 0.26 3.82
N GLY A 61 -7.81 1.01 2.73
CA GLY A 61 -6.84 2.09 2.63
C GLY A 61 -6.50 2.42 1.19
N ASP A 62 -5.32 3.00 0.99
CA ASP A 62 -4.78 3.33 -0.32
C ASP A 62 -3.86 2.19 -0.84
N ILE A 63 -3.16 2.47 -1.94
CA ILE A 63 -2.19 1.55 -2.55
C ILE A 63 -1.07 1.13 -1.59
N PHE A 64 -0.62 2.02 -0.68
CA PHE A 64 0.39 1.69 0.31
C PHE A 64 -0.16 0.73 1.35
N ALA A 65 -1.37 1.00 1.87
CA ALA A 65 -2.02 0.11 2.82
C ALA A 65 -2.20 -1.30 2.24
N PHE A 66 -2.58 -1.41 0.96
CA PHE A 66 -2.67 -2.72 0.29
C PHE A 66 -1.30 -3.38 0.16
N ALA A 67 -0.30 -2.66 -0.37
CA ALA A 67 1.05 -3.19 -0.61
C ALA A 67 1.72 -3.67 0.68
N MET A 68 1.62 -2.87 1.75
CA MET A 68 2.13 -3.23 3.07
C MET A 68 1.45 -4.50 3.60
N LYS A 69 0.12 -4.58 3.50
CA LYS A 69 -0.61 -5.74 3.98
C LYS A 69 -0.28 -7.01 3.18
N GLN A 70 -0.25 -6.90 1.86
CA GLN A 70 0.03 -8.01 0.96
C GLN A 70 1.43 -8.60 1.16
N ASN A 71 2.43 -7.73 1.32
CA ASN A 71 3.83 -8.13 1.34
C ASN A 71 4.41 -8.18 2.76
N SER A 72 3.59 -7.89 3.77
CA SER A 72 4.04 -7.72 5.17
C SER A 72 5.17 -6.67 5.29
N TRP A 73 5.12 -5.65 4.44
CA TRP A 73 6.10 -4.57 4.42
C TRP A 73 5.80 -3.51 5.46
N ASN A 74 6.85 -2.92 6.01
CA ASN A 74 6.77 -1.62 6.66
C ASN A 74 6.69 -0.50 5.61
N PHE A 75 6.46 0.73 6.08
CA PHE A 75 6.28 1.88 5.20
C PHE A 75 7.51 2.21 4.34
N SER A 76 8.73 2.04 4.86
CA SER A 76 9.96 2.29 4.11
C SER A 76 10.12 1.28 2.96
N GLU A 77 9.86 0.01 3.22
CA GLU A 77 9.88 -1.05 2.20
C GLU A 77 8.83 -0.79 1.12
N ALA A 78 7.62 -0.39 1.51
CA ALA A 78 6.56 -0.03 0.56
C ALA A 78 6.92 1.20 -0.28
N ILE A 79 7.52 2.24 0.31
CA ILE A 79 8.02 3.40 -0.45
C ILE A 79 9.07 2.97 -1.45
N GLU A 80 10.04 2.14 -1.06
CA GLU A 80 11.10 1.69 -1.97
C GLU A 80 10.53 0.90 -3.15
N ALA A 81 9.64 -0.06 -2.89
CA ALA A 81 9.06 -0.90 -3.92
C ALA A 81 8.09 -0.12 -4.84
N LEU A 82 7.14 0.62 -4.27
CA LEU A 82 6.18 1.42 -5.04
C LEU A 82 6.89 2.60 -5.75
N GLY A 83 7.90 3.19 -5.13
CA GLY A 83 8.73 4.24 -5.73
C GLY A 83 9.48 3.76 -6.97
N ALA A 84 10.09 2.57 -6.89
CA ALA A 84 10.74 1.95 -8.04
C ALA A 84 9.74 1.69 -9.18
N MET A 85 8.54 1.17 -8.88
CA MET A 85 7.49 0.97 -9.89
C MET A 85 6.98 2.28 -10.50
N ALA A 86 6.88 3.34 -9.70
CA ALA A 86 6.47 4.66 -10.13
C ALA A 86 7.58 5.46 -10.86
N GLY A 87 8.82 4.96 -10.88
CA GLY A 87 9.98 5.72 -11.36
C GLY A 87 10.23 7.01 -10.55
N VAL A 88 9.92 6.99 -9.25
CA VAL A 88 10.16 8.09 -8.31
C VAL A 88 11.40 7.78 -7.51
N GLU A 89 12.36 8.71 -7.51
CA GLU A 89 13.61 8.54 -6.77
C GLU A 89 13.35 8.58 -5.25
N VAL A 90 13.51 7.43 -4.60
CA VAL A 90 13.43 7.32 -3.15
C VAL A 90 14.80 7.61 -2.58
N LYS A 91 14.97 8.78 -1.94
CA LYS A 91 16.18 9.10 -1.20
C LYS A 91 16.30 8.15 0.00
N LYS A 92 17.14 7.12 -0.13
CA LYS A 92 17.50 6.27 1.00
C LYS A 92 18.40 7.06 1.94
N GLU A 93 18.07 7.06 3.22
CA GLU A 93 19.03 7.52 4.23
C GLU A 93 20.26 6.62 4.17
N THR A 94 21.43 7.24 4.05
CA THR A 94 22.69 6.50 4.09
C THR A 94 22.87 5.81 5.44
N PRO A 95 23.68 4.74 5.54
CA PRO A 95 23.98 4.11 6.82
C PRO A 95 24.46 5.11 7.89
N GLN A 96 25.19 6.16 7.48
CA GLN A 96 25.63 7.24 8.35
C GLN A 96 24.49 8.16 8.83
N GLN A 97 23.48 8.43 7.98
CA GLN A 97 22.30 9.18 8.39
C GLN A 97 21.44 8.39 9.39
N ARG A 98 21.26 7.09 9.16
CA ARG A 98 20.56 6.20 10.11
C ARG A 98 21.27 6.14 11.46
N GLN A 99 22.59 5.88 11.47
CA GLN A 99 23.37 5.86 12.71
C GLN A 99 23.30 7.20 13.47
N ARG A 100 23.31 8.33 12.73
CA ARG A 100 23.20 9.66 13.34
C ARG A 100 21.83 9.89 13.95
N SER A 101 20.74 9.47 13.28
CA SER A 101 19.38 9.54 13.83
C SER A 101 19.24 8.67 15.07
N GLU A 102 19.66 7.40 15.01
CA GLU A 102 19.61 6.47 16.14
C GLU A 102 20.40 6.99 17.36
N THR A 103 21.54 7.64 17.11
CA THR A 103 22.33 8.28 18.16
C THR A 103 21.59 9.47 18.77
N LEU A 104 20.97 10.30 17.95
CA LEU A 104 20.16 11.45 18.38
C LEU A 104 18.93 11.03 19.19
N ASP A 105 18.23 9.97 18.77
CA ASP A 105 17.06 9.42 19.49
C ASP A 105 17.46 8.87 20.87
N LYS A 106 18.60 8.17 20.96
CA LYS A 106 19.15 7.70 22.25
C LYS A 106 19.52 8.86 23.18
N LEU A 107 20.07 9.95 22.64
CA LEU A 107 20.44 11.14 23.41
C LEU A 107 19.22 11.96 23.87
N ARG A 108 18.09 11.88 23.17
CA ARG A 108 16.84 12.56 23.53
C ARG A 108 16.01 11.80 24.57
N GLY A 109 16.31 10.53 24.80
CA GLY A 109 15.68 9.69 25.82
C GLY A 109 16.38 9.69 27.19
N LEU A 110 17.42 10.52 27.37
CA LEU A 110 18.13 10.81 28.62
C LEU A 110 17.82 12.24 29.08
#